data_AF-A0ABD2G5F9-F1
#
_entry.id   AF-A0ABD2G5F9-F1
#
_cell.length_a   1.000
_cell.length_b   1.000
_cell.length_c   1.000
_cell.angle_alpha   90.00
_cell.angle_beta   90.00
_cell.angle_gamma   90.00
#
_symmetry.space_group_name_H-M   'P 1'
#
loop_
_entity.id
_entity.type
_entity.pdbx_description
1 polymer ?
#
loop_
_entity_poly.entity_id
_entity_poly.type
_entity_poly.pdbx_seq_one_letter_code
_entity_poly.pdbx_strand_id
1 'polypeptide(L)'
;MKRNAALRALPLYLREEDPQFFKSWSAEEVDRPDITNTPVAIVSMVTEGTPSQVDLSLASTAILVERDFVISNIPRMADSFALLFGLMYVLHLDYPKKLINTFTFIQKVLMGLDDGKPLKPCLLNLKNDLLLRE
;
A
#
# COMPACT_ATOMS: atom_id res chain seq x y z
N MET A 1 13.61 -2.92 -6.86
CA MET A 1 12.36 -2.97 -7.65
C MET A 1 11.40 -4.12 -7.33
N LYS A 2 11.82 -5.40 -7.33
CA LYS A 2 10.90 -6.56 -7.21
C LYS A 2 9.90 -6.51 -6.02
N ARG A 3 10.34 -6.04 -4.86
CA ARG A 3 9.52 -5.98 -3.62
C ARG A 3 8.37 -4.97 -3.68
N ASN A 4 8.61 -3.77 -4.22
CA ASN A 4 7.55 -2.75 -4.35
C ASN A 4 6.52 -3.17 -5.40
N ALA A 5 6.96 -3.80 -6.49
CA ALA A 5 6.08 -4.34 -7.51
C ALA A 5 5.16 -5.43 -6.93
N ALA A 6 5.70 -6.32 -6.09
CA ALA A 6 4.90 -7.33 -5.40
C ALA A 6 3.82 -6.73 -4.49
N LEU A 7 4.15 -5.70 -3.71
CA LEU A 7 3.17 -5.02 -2.83
C LEU A 7 2.07 -4.31 -3.62
N ARG A 8 2.38 -3.74 -4.79
CA ARG A 8 1.36 -3.15 -5.68
C ARG A 8 0.52 -4.20 -6.41
N ALA A 9 1.10 -5.35 -6.74
CA ALA A 9 0.42 -6.41 -7.45
C ALA A 9 -0.48 -7.27 -6.55
N LEU A 10 -0.30 -7.21 -5.23
CA LEU A 10 -1.04 -8.02 -4.27
C LEU A 10 -2.58 -7.82 -4.37
N PRO A 11 -3.12 -6.59 -4.40
CA PRO A 11 -4.56 -6.39 -4.63
C PRO A 11 -5.03 -6.97 -5.96
N LEU A 12 -4.27 -6.74 -7.04
CA LEU A 12 -4.61 -7.25 -8.37
C LEU A 12 -4.69 -8.79 -8.38
N TYR A 13 -3.76 -9.45 -7.69
CA TYR A 13 -3.77 -10.90 -7.53
C TYR A 13 -5.01 -11.39 -6.75
N LEU A 14 -5.37 -10.67 -5.68
CA LEU A 14 -6.56 -10.96 -4.87
C LEU A 14 -7.88 -10.50 -5.51
N ARG A 15 -7.82 -9.98 -6.75
CA ARG A 15 -8.95 -9.41 -7.49
C ARG A 15 -9.64 -8.27 -6.73
N GLU A 16 -8.83 -7.52 -6.00
CA GLU A 16 -9.19 -6.32 -5.29
C GLU A 16 -8.63 -5.11 -6.03
N GLU A 17 -9.49 -4.14 -6.32
CA GLU A 17 -9.09 -2.92 -7.02
C GLU A 17 -9.62 -1.71 -6.28
N ASP A 18 -8.68 -0.87 -5.85
CA ASP A 18 -8.98 0.47 -5.37
C ASP A 18 -8.04 1.48 -6.04
N PRO A 19 -8.46 2.09 -7.16
CA PRO A 19 -7.62 3.03 -7.89
C PRO A 19 -7.30 4.28 -7.06
N GLN A 20 -8.04 4.53 -5.98
CA GLN A 20 -7.79 5.67 -5.10
C GLN A 20 -6.75 5.39 -4.03
N PHE A 21 -6.42 4.12 -3.76
CA PHE A 21 -5.49 3.76 -2.68
C PHE A 21 -4.03 3.97 -3.06
N PHE A 22 -3.64 3.63 -4.29
CA PHE A 22 -2.30 3.93 -4.80
C PHE A 22 -2.36 5.13 -5.75
N LYS A 23 -1.90 6.29 -5.27
CA LYS A 23 -1.79 7.49 -6.10
C LYS A 23 -0.33 7.76 -6.45
N SER A 24 -0.10 8.33 -7.63
CA SER A 24 1.18 8.94 -8.00
C SER A 24 1.02 10.45 -7.94
N TRP A 25 2.05 11.13 -7.45
CA TRP A 25 2.09 12.57 -7.36
C TRP A 25 3.46 13.09 -7.80
N SER A 26 3.49 14.11 -8.65
CA SER A 26 4.74 14.76 -9.05
C SER A 26 4.99 15.98 -8.18
N ALA A 27 6.25 16.19 -7.75
CA ALA A 27 6.62 17.39 -6.99
C ALA A 27 6.49 18.69 -7.80
N GLU A 28 6.35 18.60 -9.12
CA GLU A 28 6.18 19.72 -10.04
C GLU A 28 4.71 20.12 -10.25
N GLU A 29 3.77 19.27 -9.84
CA GLU A 29 2.35 19.61 -9.87
C GLU A 29 2.05 20.64 -8.77
N VAL A 30 1.57 21.82 -9.19
CA VAL A 30 1.26 22.95 -8.30
C VAL A 30 -0.04 22.72 -7.52
N ASP A 31 -0.98 21.99 -8.11
CA ASP A 31 -2.24 21.66 -7.45
C ASP A 31 -2.00 20.62 -6.35
N ARG A 32 -2.94 20.33 -5.44
CA ARG A 32 -2.82 19.11 -4.61
C ARG A 32 -3.50 17.95 -5.34
N PRO A 33 -3.10 16.67 -5.13
CA PRO A 33 -3.87 15.57 -5.69
C PRO A 33 -5.31 15.69 -5.20
N ASP A 34 -6.28 15.34 -6.05
CA ASP A 34 -7.67 15.27 -5.58
C ASP A 34 -7.78 14.19 -4.50
N ILE A 35 -7.72 14.64 -3.25
CA ILE A 35 -7.72 13.84 -2.03
C ILE A 35 -9.09 13.84 -1.36
N THR A 36 -10.06 14.56 -1.94
CA THR A 36 -11.33 14.94 -1.31
C THR A 36 -12.21 13.76 -0.92
N ASN A 37 -12.05 12.60 -1.57
CA ASN A 37 -12.88 11.43 -1.33
C ASN A 37 -12.10 10.17 -0.92
N THR A 38 -10.83 10.31 -0.53
CA THR A 38 -9.97 9.16 -0.21
C THR A 38 -9.71 9.11 1.30
N PRO A 39 -10.29 8.14 2.03
CA PRO A 39 -10.12 8.07 3.49
C PRO A 39 -8.68 7.69 3.87
N VAL A 40 -8.05 6.80 3.10
CA VAL A 40 -6.66 6.37 3.30
C VAL A 40 -6.02 6.06 1.95
N ALA A 41 -4.79 6.52 1.73
CA ALA A 41 -4.00 6.17 0.54
C ALA A 41 -2.49 6.18 0.79
N ILE A 42 -1.76 5.40 -0.01
CA ILE A 42 -0.30 5.48 -0.17
C ILE A 42 -0.01 6.23 -1.46
N VAL A 43 0.58 7.40 -1.32
CA VAL A 43 0.97 8.27 -2.43
C VAL A 43 2.43 8.07 -2.75
N SER A 44 2.75 7.97 -4.04
CA SER A 44 4.08 7.75 -4.58
C SER A 44 4.61 9.04 -5.17
N MET A 45 5.71 9.55 -4.62
CA MET A 45 6.33 10.78 -5.08
C MET A 45 7.31 10.45 -6.20
N VAL A 46 7.04 10.97 -7.40
CA VAL A 46 7.92 10.83 -8.56
C VAL A 46 8.70 12.14 -8.71
N THR A 47 10.03 12.05 -8.78
CA THR A 47 10.89 13.16 -9.18
C THR A 47 11.31 12.87 -10.61
N GLU A 48 10.82 13.61 -11.59
CA GLU A 48 11.23 13.40 -12.98
C GLU A 48 12.67 13.89 -13.16
N GLY A 49 13.58 12.94 -13.40
CA GLY A 49 14.98 13.18 -13.69
C GLY A 49 15.47 12.26 -14.79
N THR A 50 15.49 12.80 -16.02
CA THR A 50 16.03 12.29 -17.30
C THR A 50 15.26 11.21 -18.09
N PRO A 51 15.12 11.40 -19.43
CA PRO A 51 14.27 10.61 -20.33
C PRO A 51 15.01 9.37 -20.86
N SER A 52 15.61 8.58 -19.98
CA SER A 52 16.24 7.33 -20.38
C SER A 52 15.96 6.24 -19.36
N GLN A 53 15.13 5.30 -19.81
CA GLN A 53 15.05 3.92 -19.34
C GLN A 53 14.50 3.69 -17.92
N VAL A 54 13.23 3.27 -17.86
CA VAL A 54 12.68 2.21 -16.97
C VAL A 54 12.86 2.37 -15.45
N ASP A 55 13.54 3.42 -14.98
CA ASP A 55 13.83 3.68 -13.58
C ASP A 55 12.82 4.69 -13.06
N LEU A 56 11.63 4.19 -12.74
CA LEU A 56 10.75 4.84 -11.78
C LEU A 56 11.49 4.88 -10.43
N SER A 57 12.44 5.80 -10.31
CA SER A 57 13.11 6.17 -9.07
C SER A 57 12.08 6.86 -8.20
N LEU A 58 11.21 6.05 -7.59
CA LEU A 58 10.28 6.48 -6.55
C LEU A 58 11.12 7.14 -5.46
N ALA A 59 11.14 8.47 -5.44
CA ALA A 59 11.97 9.24 -4.52
C ALA A 59 11.53 8.95 -3.08
N SER A 60 10.22 8.83 -2.87
CA SER A 60 9.62 8.43 -1.60
C SER A 60 8.12 8.15 -1.74
N THR A 61 7.51 7.68 -0.66
CA THR A 61 6.07 7.51 -0.48
C THR A 61 5.56 8.40 0.64
N ALA A 62 4.27 8.68 0.63
CA ALA A 62 3.56 9.42 1.67
C ALA A 62 2.25 8.70 2.02
N ILE A 63 1.77 8.91 3.23
CA ILE A 63 0.51 8.37 3.73
C ILE A 63 -0.48 9.51 3.86
N LEU A 64 -1.61 9.35 3.18
CA LEU A 64 -2.75 10.24 3.24
C LEU A 64 -3.82 9.61 4.15
N VAL A 65 -4.36 10.38 5.09
CA VAL A 65 -5.52 10.02 5.93
C VAL A 65 -6.49 11.19 5.93
N GLU A 66 -7.78 10.93 5.66
CA GLU A 66 -8.87 11.91 5.73
C GLU A 66 -8.59 13.28 5.08
N ARG A 67 -7.87 13.29 3.94
CA ARG A 67 -7.49 14.48 3.15
C ARG A 67 -6.26 15.23 3.64
N ASP A 68 -5.44 14.65 4.51
CA ASP A 68 -4.15 15.23 4.87
C ASP A 68 -3.00 14.23 4.81
N PHE A 69 -1.82 14.73 4.45
CA PHE A 69 -0.59 13.95 4.42
C PHE A 69 -0.04 13.85 5.84
N VAL A 70 -0.34 12.74 6.52
CA VAL A 70 0.06 12.51 7.91
C VAL A 70 1.55 12.22 8.01
N ILE A 71 2.09 11.46 7.06
CA ILE A 71 3.52 11.12 7.00
C ILE A 71 4.01 11.23 5.56
N SER A 72 5.11 11.94 5.35
CA SER A 72 5.71 12.15 4.03
C SER A 72 7.16 11.67 4.00
N ASN A 73 7.74 11.61 2.80
CA ASN A 73 9.13 11.27 2.55
C ASN A 73 9.58 9.89 3.09
N ILE A 74 8.70 8.89 2.99
CA ILE A 74 8.98 7.51 3.41
C ILE A 74 9.78 6.81 2.29
N PRO A 75 11.02 6.33 2.51
CA PRO A 75 11.86 5.84 1.41
C PRO A 75 11.37 4.52 0.79
N ARG A 76 10.63 3.70 1.57
CA ARG A 76 10.21 2.36 1.14
C ARG A 76 8.71 2.19 1.28
N MET A 77 8.10 1.59 0.27
CA MET A 77 6.67 1.24 0.29
C MET A 77 6.32 0.29 1.44
N ALA A 78 7.22 -0.65 1.78
CA ALA A 78 7.02 -1.54 2.92
C ALA A 78 6.89 -0.77 4.25
N ASP A 79 7.72 0.26 4.43
CA ASP A 79 7.69 1.12 5.61
C ASP A 79 6.38 1.93 5.64
N SER A 80 5.87 2.36 4.49
CA SER A 80 4.54 3.01 4.41
C SER A 80 3.41 2.08 4.81
N PHE A 81 3.44 0.80 4.41
CA PHE A 81 2.47 -0.16 4.91
C PHE A 81 2.58 -0.32 6.42
N ALA A 82 3.78 -0.53 6.96
CA ALA A 82 4.00 -0.67 8.41
C ALA A 82 3.46 0.54 9.20
N LEU A 83 3.80 1.75 8.77
CA LEU A 83 3.33 2.99 9.38
C LEU A 83 1.81 3.14 9.23
N LEU A 84 1.26 2.78 8.07
CA LEU A 84 -0.19 2.85 7.85
C LEU A 84 -0.95 1.93 8.79
N PHE A 85 -0.48 0.69 8.99
CA PHE A 85 -1.08 -0.20 9.97
C PHE A 85 -1.00 0.39 11.38
N GLY A 86 0.15 0.96 11.77
CA GLY A 86 0.28 1.67 13.04
C GLY A 86 -0.75 2.79 13.21
N LEU A 87 -0.95 3.62 12.18
CA LEU A 87 -1.97 4.67 12.17
C LEU A 87 -3.39 4.10 12.26
N MET A 88 -3.69 3.03 11.52
CA MET A 88 -5.01 2.38 11.58
C MET A 88 -5.31 1.85 12.98
N TYR A 89 -4.33 1.26 13.67
CA TYR A 89 -4.50 0.79 15.04
C TYR A 89 -4.69 1.94 16.05
N VAL A 90 -3.86 2.98 15.97
CA VAL A 90 -3.90 4.12 16.90
C VAL A 90 -5.18 4.95 16.73
N LEU A 91 -5.60 5.16 15.48
CA LEU A 91 -6.75 5.99 15.12
C LEU A 91 -8.05 5.17 15.00
N HIS A 92 -8.00 3.85 15.25
CA HIS A 92 -9.13 2.93 15.12
C HIS A 92 -9.81 3.02 13.74
N LEU A 93 -9.00 3.07 12.67
CA LEU A 93 -9.50 3.13 11.31
C LEU A 93 -9.82 1.74 10.79
N ASP A 94 -10.96 1.63 10.10
CA ASP A 94 -11.31 0.43 9.35
C ASP A 94 -10.40 0.25 8.13
N TYR A 95 -10.21 -1.00 7.72
CA TYR A 95 -9.54 -1.30 6.46
C TYR A 95 -10.37 -0.84 5.26
N PRO A 96 -9.72 -0.36 4.19
CA PRO A 96 -10.41 -0.01 2.97
C PRO A 96 -11.22 -1.21 2.46
N LYS A 97 -12.54 -1.05 2.34
CA LYS A 97 -13.48 -2.15 2.03
C LYS A 97 -13.13 -2.87 0.73
N LYS A 98 -12.56 -2.15 -0.23
CA LYS A 98 -12.13 -2.68 -1.54
C LYS A 98 -10.83 -3.47 -1.48
N LEU A 99 -10.06 -3.36 -0.40
CA LEU A 99 -8.75 -3.98 -0.22
C LEU A 99 -8.69 -4.88 1.04
N ILE A 100 -9.85 -5.35 1.51
CA ILE A 100 -9.97 -6.02 2.80
C ILE A 100 -9.09 -7.27 2.88
N ASN A 101 -9.02 -8.07 1.81
CA ASN A 101 -8.23 -9.29 1.76
C ASN A 101 -6.73 -8.97 1.66
N THR A 102 -6.36 -7.92 0.93
CA THR A 102 -4.97 -7.41 0.85
C THR A 102 -4.48 -7.01 2.23
N PHE A 103 -5.24 -6.16 2.95
CA PHE A 103 -4.87 -5.73 4.29
C PHE A 103 -4.85 -6.90 5.28
N THR A 104 -5.85 -7.79 5.20
CA THR A 104 -5.87 -9.01 6.03
C THR A 104 -4.65 -9.89 5.77
N PHE A 105 -4.24 -10.05 4.52
CA PHE A 105 -3.07 -10.85 4.15
C PHE A 105 -1.78 -10.23 4.70
N ILE A 106 -1.57 -8.93 4.47
CA ILE A 106 -0.38 -8.23 4.96
C ILE A 106 -0.32 -8.31 6.49
N GLN A 107 -1.42 -8.02 7.19
CA GLN A 107 -1.48 -8.10 8.65
C GLN A 107 -1.13 -9.49 9.16
N LYS A 108 -1.87 -10.52 8.73
CA LYS A 108 -1.77 -11.85 9.34
C LYS A 108 -0.54 -12.62 8.89
N VAL A 109 -0.20 -12.52 7.61
CA VAL A 109 0.87 -13.34 7.00
C VAL A 109 2.20 -12.60 7.03
N LEU A 110 2.25 -11.32 6.63
CA LEU A 110 3.51 -10.59 6.53
C LEU A 110 3.95 -9.94 7.85
N MET A 111 3.00 -9.45 8.66
CA MET A 111 3.30 -8.84 9.97
C MET A 111 3.15 -9.81 11.15
N GLY A 112 2.54 -10.98 10.95
CA GLY A 112 2.30 -11.96 12.01
C GLY A 112 1.30 -11.51 13.07
N LEU A 113 0.45 -10.51 12.76
CA LEU A 113 -0.58 -10.00 13.65
C LEU A 113 -1.86 -10.82 13.47
N ASP A 114 -1.86 -12.05 13.99
CA ASP A 114 -3.03 -12.92 13.92
C ASP A 114 -4.10 -12.50 14.94
N ASP A 115 -5.35 -12.51 14.51
CA ASP A 115 -6.53 -12.24 15.35
C ASP A 115 -7.22 -13.55 15.80
N GLY A 116 -6.58 -14.70 15.53
CA GLY A 116 -7.08 -16.04 15.82
C GLY A 116 -8.18 -16.51 14.86
N LYS A 117 -8.61 -15.69 13.90
CA LYS A 117 -9.61 -16.07 12.90
C LYS A 117 -8.93 -16.76 11.72
N PRO A 118 -9.53 -17.84 11.18
CA PRO A 118 -8.97 -18.52 10.03
C PRO A 118 -8.87 -17.58 8.83
N LEU A 119 -7.78 -17.72 8.08
CA LEU A 119 -7.64 -17.06 6.78
C LEU A 119 -8.68 -17.60 5.81
N LYS A 120 -9.22 -16.73 4.95
CA LYS A 120 -10.09 -17.15 3.85
C LYS A 120 -9.32 -18.12 2.92
N PRO A 121 -10.00 -19.05 2.24
CA PRO A 121 -9.35 -20.02 1.34
C PRO A 121 -8.41 -19.39 0.31
N CYS A 122 -8.80 -18.25 -0.29
CA CYS A 122 -7.96 -17.51 -1.23
C CYS A 122 -6.64 -17.02 -0.60
N LEU A 123 -6.69 -16.53 0.65
CA LEU A 123 -5.50 -16.07 1.38
C LEU A 123 -4.62 -17.23 1.84
N LEU A 124 -5.22 -18.36 2.20
CA LEU A 124 -4.49 -19.59 2.52
C LEU A 124 -3.73 -20.12 1.31
N ASN A 125 -4.37 -20.16 0.14
CA ASN A 125 -3.72 -20.57 -1.11
C ASN A 125 -2.54 -19.67 -1.43
N LEU A 126 -2.73 -18.34 -1.37
CA LEU A 126 -1.64 -17.40 -1.60
C LEU A 126 -0.50 -17.58 -0.58
N LYS A 127 -0.83 -17.74 0.71
CA LYS A 127 0.17 -18.00 1.75
C LYS A 127 0.99 -19.25 1.41
N ASN A 128 0.32 -20.33 1.03
CA ASN A 128 0.94 -21.60 0.67
C ASN A 128 1.82 -21.45 -0.58
N ASP A 129 1.34 -20.75 -1.62
CA ASP A 129 2.10 -20.51 -2.85
C ASP A 129 3.40 -19.71 -2.62
N LEU A 130 3.39 -18.81 -1.61
CA LEU A 130 4.54 -17.98 -1.28
C LEU A 130 5.50 -18.64 -0.29
N LEU A 131 5.00 -19.48 0.64
CA LEU A 131 5.79 -20.03 1.75
C LEU A 131 6.13 -21.52 1.60
N LEU A 132 5.48 -22.27 0.69
CA LEU A 132 5.76 -23.70 0.45
C LEU A 132 6.60 -23.94 -0.82
N ARG A 133 7.08 -22.88 -1.48
CA ARG A 133 8.10 -23.01 -2.54
C ARG A 133 9.49 -23.03 -1.90
N GLU A 134 9.83 -24.15 -1.27
CA GLU A 134 11.23 -24.53 -0.99
C GLU A 134 11.72 -25.54 -2.02
#